data_AF-A0A5B1L4C4-F1
#
_entry.id   AF-A0A5B1L4C4-F1
#
_cell.length_a   1.000
_cell.length_b   1.000
_cell.length_c   1.000
_cell.angle_alpha   90.00
_cell.angle_beta   90.00
_cell.angle_gamma   90.00
#
_symmetry.space_group_name_H-M   'P 1'
#
loop_
_entity.id
_entity.type
_entity.pdbx_description
1 polymer ?
#
loop_
_entity_poly.entity_id
_entity_poly.type
_entity_poly.pdbx_seq_one_letter_code
_entity_poly.pdbx_strand_id
1 'polypeptide(L)'
;MAGVSKLIHAAAAEVGISERLIELVNLRVSQINGCAYCLDVHHAKAVRLGEDPRRIAVLQEWQETELFDDVESAALELAECITLIPEPADRVVVEDCARAGLGDAGYAVIAWAAISMNAFNRISITSHHPVR
;
A
#
# COMPACT_ATOMS: atom_id res chain seq x y z
N MET A 1 8.33 -14.17 3.60
CA MET A 1 7.62 -13.14 2.79
C MET A 1 6.34 -13.70 2.16
N ALA A 2 6.40 -14.73 1.31
CA ALA A 2 5.24 -15.25 0.60
C ALA A 2 4.05 -15.69 1.49
N GLY A 3 4.32 -16.29 2.65
CA GLY A 3 3.26 -16.69 3.60
C GLY A 3 2.49 -15.50 4.18
N VAL A 4 3.20 -14.45 4.60
CA VAL A 4 2.60 -13.22 5.14
C VAL A 4 1.75 -12.51 4.08
N SER A 5 2.26 -12.38 2.86
CA SER A 5 1.49 -11.78 1.75
C SER A 5 0.17 -12.52 1.51
N LYS A 6 0.18 -13.86 1.47
CA LYS A 6 -1.06 -14.64 1.30
C LYS A 6 -2.08 -14.38 2.41
N LEU A 7 -1.63 -14.27 3.67
CA LEU A 7 -2.54 -14.01 4.78
C LEU A 7 -3.13 -12.60 4.72
N ILE A 8 -2.35 -11.60 4.31
CA ILE A 8 -2.85 -10.23 4.09
C ILE A 8 -3.94 -10.21 3.00
N HIS A 9 -3.71 -10.87 1.87
CA HIS A 9 -4.71 -10.93 0.80
C HIS A 9 -5.98 -11.68 1.23
N ALA A 10 -5.85 -12.75 2.00
CA ALA A 10 -7.02 -13.46 2.55
C ALA A 10 -7.82 -12.56 3.51
N ALA A 11 -7.15 -11.88 4.43
CA ALA A 11 -7.80 -10.95 5.36
C ALA A 11 -8.44 -9.75 4.62
N ALA A 12 -7.78 -9.23 3.58
CA ALA A 12 -8.33 -8.19 2.71
C ALA A 12 -9.63 -8.64 2.04
N ALA A 13 -9.66 -9.85 1.48
CA ALA A 13 -10.85 -10.41 0.85
C ALA A 13 -12.02 -10.57 1.86
N GLU A 14 -11.74 -10.97 3.10
CA GLU A 14 -12.76 -11.10 4.16
C GLU A 14 -13.43 -9.77 4.52
N VAL A 15 -12.73 -8.65 4.34
CA VAL A 15 -13.25 -7.29 4.66
C VAL A 15 -13.61 -6.48 3.41
N GLY A 16 -13.63 -7.11 2.23
CA GLY A 16 -14.01 -6.47 0.97
C GLY A 16 -12.95 -5.55 0.34
N ILE A 17 -11.71 -5.58 0.82
CA ILE A 17 -10.59 -4.87 0.20
C ILE A 17 -10.07 -5.69 -1.00
N SER A 18 -10.03 -5.05 -2.17
CA SER A 18 -9.61 -5.72 -3.39
C SER A 18 -8.10 -6.02 -3.39
N GLU A 19 -7.70 -7.10 -4.10
CA GLU A 19 -6.28 -7.39 -4.30
C GLU A 19 -5.54 -6.25 -5.02
N ARG A 20 -6.23 -5.56 -5.94
CA ARG A 20 -5.68 -4.38 -6.65
C ARG A 20 -5.29 -3.28 -5.68
N LEU A 21 -6.15 -2.96 -4.70
CA LEU A 21 -5.86 -1.95 -3.69
C LEU A 21 -4.65 -2.34 -2.83
N ILE A 22 -4.53 -3.62 -2.43
CA ILE A 22 -3.33 -4.09 -1.70
C ILE A 22 -2.06 -3.90 -2.54
N GLU A 23 -2.11 -4.17 -3.85
CA GLU A 23 -0.96 -3.96 -4.73
C GLU A 23 -0.64 -2.47 -4.94
N LEU A 24 -1.63 -1.57 -5.00
CA LEU A 24 -1.43 -0.12 -5.01
C LEU A 24 -0.77 0.38 -3.72
N VAL A 25 -1.22 -0.10 -2.55
CA VAL A 25 -0.57 0.20 -1.25
C VAL A 25 0.88 -0.29 -1.25
N ASN A 26 1.14 -1.51 -1.69
CA ASN A 26 2.49 -2.07 -1.75
C ASN A 26 3.40 -1.27 -2.70
N LEU A 27 2.87 -0.86 -3.85
CA LEU A 27 3.55 0.01 -4.81
C LEU A 27 3.90 1.35 -4.17
N ARG A 28 2.92 2.02 -3.55
CA ARG A 28 3.12 3.35 -2.97
C ARG A 28 4.15 3.35 -1.84
N VAL A 29 4.06 2.38 -0.93
CA VAL A 29 5.06 2.20 0.14
C VAL A 29 6.46 1.95 -0.46
N SER A 30 6.54 1.14 -1.52
CA SER A 30 7.80 0.86 -2.20
C SER A 30 8.36 2.05 -2.98
N GLN A 31 7.51 2.95 -3.49
CA GLN A 31 7.91 4.21 -4.13
C GLN A 31 8.57 5.13 -3.10
N ILE A 32 7.95 5.30 -1.93
CA ILE A 32 8.48 6.12 -0.83
C ILE A 32 9.82 5.58 -0.34
N ASN A 33 9.91 4.25 -0.14
CA ASN A 33 11.13 3.61 0.37
C ASN A 33 12.23 3.42 -0.69
N GLY A 34 11.96 3.64 -1.98
CA GLY A 34 12.93 3.43 -3.06
C GLY A 34 13.33 1.97 -3.30
N CYS A 35 12.45 0.99 -3.04
CA CYS A 35 12.76 -0.43 -3.28
C CYS A 35 12.51 -0.82 -4.75
N ALA A 36 13.53 -0.74 -5.62
CA ALA A 36 13.41 -1.07 -7.05
C ALA A 36 12.86 -2.49 -7.32
N TYR A 37 13.36 -3.51 -6.60
CA TYR A 37 12.88 -4.88 -6.73
C TYR A 37 11.40 -5.03 -6.33
N CYS A 38 11.00 -4.36 -5.26
CA CYS A 38 9.62 -4.41 -4.78
C CYS A 38 8.67 -3.71 -5.77
N LEU A 39 9.11 -2.58 -6.34
CA LEU A 39 8.38 -1.89 -7.40
C LEU A 39 8.14 -2.80 -8.61
N ASP A 40 9.18 -3.49 -9.09
CA ASP A 40 9.04 -4.44 -10.20
C ASP A 40 8.02 -5.55 -9.90
N VAL A 41 8.14 -6.19 -8.73
CA VAL A 41 7.23 -7.27 -8.29
C VAL A 41 5.78 -6.80 -8.20
N HIS A 42 5.54 -5.68 -7.52
CA HIS A 42 4.19 -5.19 -7.24
C HIS A 42 3.56 -4.50 -8.44
N HIS A 43 4.37 -3.88 -9.32
CA HIS A 43 3.91 -3.37 -10.62
C HIS A 43 3.40 -4.53 -11.48
N ALA A 44 4.21 -5.59 -11.63
CA ALA A 44 3.83 -6.73 -12.45
C ALA A 44 2.57 -7.43 -11.92
N LYS A 45 2.37 -7.46 -10.59
CA LYS A 45 1.13 -7.97 -9.98
C LYS A 45 -0.08 -7.06 -10.26
N ALA A 46 0.03 -5.75 -10.05
CA ALA A 46 -1.05 -4.81 -10.32
C ALA A 46 -1.51 -4.89 -11.79
N VAL A 47 -0.57 -4.93 -12.73
CA VAL A 47 -0.86 -5.10 -14.16
C VAL A 47 -1.58 -6.42 -14.45
N ARG A 48 -1.13 -7.54 -13.84
CA ARG A 48 -1.82 -8.84 -14.00
C ARG A 48 -3.24 -8.84 -13.44
N LEU A 49 -3.51 -8.04 -12.42
CA LEU A 49 -4.85 -7.86 -11.85
C LEU A 49 -5.71 -6.87 -12.66
N GLY A 50 -5.20 -6.32 -13.76
CA GLY A 50 -5.94 -5.40 -14.63
C GLY A 50 -6.01 -3.97 -14.09
N GLU A 51 -5.03 -3.54 -13.30
CA GLU A 51 -4.92 -2.13 -12.88
C GLU A 51 -4.66 -1.21 -14.08
N ASP A 52 -5.23 0.01 -14.06
CA ASP A 52 -5.05 0.99 -15.13
C ASP A 52 -3.60 1.51 -15.11
N PRO A 53 -2.83 1.37 -16.21
CA PRO A 53 -1.47 1.92 -16.29
C PRO A 53 -1.40 3.41 -15.99
N ARG A 54 -2.45 4.18 -16.29
CA ARG A 54 -2.51 5.62 -15.95
C ARG A 54 -2.53 5.85 -14.45
N ARG A 55 -3.29 5.05 -13.70
CA ARG A 55 -3.37 5.13 -12.23
C ARG A 55 -2.03 4.77 -11.59
N ILE A 56 -1.36 3.74 -12.09
CA ILE A 56 0.01 3.40 -11.66
C ILE A 56 0.97 4.57 -11.91
N ALA A 57 0.89 5.22 -13.08
CA ALA A 57 1.78 6.31 -13.46
C ALA A 57 1.63 7.55 -12.57
N VAL A 58 0.42 7.85 -12.09
CA VAL A 58 0.15 9.01 -11.22
C VAL A 58 0.06 8.66 -9.73
N LEU A 59 0.30 7.40 -9.36
CA LEU A 59 0.15 6.92 -7.97
C LEU A 59 1.00 7.72 -6.96
N GLN A 60 2.12 8.30 -7.38
CA GLN A 60 2.94 9.14 -6.50
C GLN A 60 2.28 10.45 -6.09
N GLU A 61 1.35 10.93 -6.92
CA GLU A 61 0.61 12.19 -6.78
C GLU A 61 -0.89 11.89 -6.71
N TRP A 62 -1.28 10.80 -6.06
CA TRP A 62 -2.66 10.30 -6.08
C TRP A 62 -3.66 11.33 -5.53
N GLN A 63 -3.25 12.14 -4.55
CA GLN A 63 -4.04 13.21 -3.95
C GLN A 63 -4.46 14.31 -4.95
N GLU A 64 -3.68 14.50 -6.01
CA GLU A 64 -3.89 15.55 -7.02
C GLU A 64 -4.77 15.07 -8.19
N THR A 65 -5.46 13.92 -8.02
CA THR A 65 -6.29 13.31 -9.07
C THR A 65 -7.61 12.77 -8.51
N GLU A 66 -8.64 12.73 -9.34
CA GLU A 66 -9.92 12.08 -9.02
C GLU A 66 -9.95 10.61 -9.46
N LEU A 67 -8.79 10.01 -9.75
CA LEU A 67 -8.73 8.66 -10.28
C LEU A 67 -8.96 7.60 -9.22
N PHE A 68 -8.73 7.92 -7.94
CA PHE A 68 -8.83 7.02 -6.79
C PHE A 68 -10.08 7.34 -5.97
N ASP A 69 -10.84 6.32 -5.59
CA ASP A 69 -12.04 6.53 -4.78
C ASP A 69 -11.72 6.82 -3.30
N ASP A 70 -12.75 7.08 -2.49
CA ASP A 70 -12.59 7.42 -1.07
C ASP A 70 -11.93 6.30 -0.26
N VAL A 71 -12.22 5.03 -0.59
CA VAL A 71 -11.65 3.85 0.10
C VAL A 71 -10.19 3.70 -0.27
N GLU A 72 -9.86 3.86 -1.55
CA GLU A 72 -8.49 3.82 -2.05
C GLU A 72 -7.65 4.96 -1.47
N SER A 73 -8.20 6.17 -1.45
CA SER A 73 -7.57 7.36 -0.87
C SER A 73 -7.29 7.18 0.62
N ALA A 74 -8.26 6.69 1.40
CA ALA A 74 -8.07 6.40 2.82
C ALA A 74 -6.97 5.35 3.07
N ALA A 75 -6.88 4.33 2.21
CA ALA A 75 -5.86 3.30 2.30
C ALA A 75 -4.46 3.82 1.92
N LEU A 76 -4.36 4.64 0.86
CA LEU A 76 -3.11 5.24 0.43
C LEU A 76 -2.58 6.23 1.48
N GLU A 77 -3.43 7.10 2.00
CA GLU A 77 -3.09 8.05 3.07
C GLU A 77 -2.57 7.33 4.32
N LEU A 78 -3.27 6.27 4.76
CA LEU A 78 -2.82 5.46 5.90
C LEU A 78 -1.48 4.79 5.62
N ALA A 79 -1.27 4.28 4.40
CA ALA A 79 -0.01 3.65 4.01
C ALA A 79 1.17 4.64 3.99
N GLU A 80 0.95 5.87 3.52
CA GLU A 80 1.95 6.94 3.59
C GLU A 80 2.25 7.32 5.04
N CYS A 81 1.22 7.54 5.86
CA CYS A 81 1.37 7.87 7.27
C CYS A 81 2.17 6.81 8.04
N ILE A 82 1.90 5.52 7.82
CA ILE A 82 2.66 4.42 8.44
C ILE A 82 4.10 4.37 7.95
N THR A 83 4.35 4.75 6.69
CA THR A 83 5.68 4.70 6.10
C THR A 83 6.55 5.86 6.54
N LEU A 84 5.99 7.07 6.57
CA LEU A 84 6.70 8.32 6.90
C LEU A 84 6.75 8.60 8.40
N ILE A 85 5.79 8.08 9.17
CA ILE A 85 5.66 8.27 10.63
C ILE A 85 5.69 9.77 10.97
N PRO A 86 4.65 10.53 10.58
CA PRO A 86 4.56 11.96 10.86
C PRO A 86 4.40 12.24 12.36
N GLU A 87 4.36 13.52 12.72
CA GLU A 87 4.14 13.97 14.10
C GLU A 87 2.85 13.35 14.69
N PRO A 88 2.80 13.10 16.01
CA PRO A 88 1.69 12.38 16.62
C PRO A 88 0.30 12.99 16.35
N ALA A 89 0.19 14.32 16.24
CA ALA A 89 -1.07 14.99 15.97
C ALA A 89 -1.61 14.68 14.55
N ASP A 90 -0.74 14.72 13.54
CA ASP A 90 -1.11 14.43 12.15
C ASP A 90 -1.45 12.94 11.99
N ARG A 91 -0.72 12.07 12.67
CA ARG A 91 -0.99 10.63 12.67
C ARG A 91 -2.39 10.32 13.19
N VAL A 92 -2.82 10.92 14.31
CA VAL A 92 -4.16 10.70 14.87
C VAL A 92 -5.24 11.09 13.87
N VAL A 93 -5.09 12.22 13.16
CA VAL A 93 -6.05 12.66 12.14
C VAL A 93 -6.15 11.63 11.02
N VAL A 94 -5.02 11.16 10.48
CA VAL A 94 -5.02 10.15 9.41
C VAL A 94 -5.62 8.83 9.90
N GLU A 95 -5.28 8.37 11.10
CA GLU A 95 -5.80 7.13 11.68
C GLU A 95 -7.32 7.18 11.86
N ASP A 96 -7.86 8.31 12.35
CA ASP A 96 -9.30 8.52 12.52
C ASP A 96 -10.03 8.56 11.16
N CYS A 97 -9.49 9.29 10.18
CA CYS A 97 -10.04 9.33 8.82
C CYS A 97 -10.02 7.94 8.16
N ALA A 98 -8.92 7.19 8.32
CA ALA A 98 -8.80 5.85 7.77
C ALA A 98 -9.80 4.88 8.40
N ARG A 99 -10.04 4.96 9.71
CA ARG A 99 -11.10 4.17 10.37
C ARG A 99 -12.49 4.53 9.87
N ALA A 100 -12.76 5.81 9.65
CA ALA A 100 -14.04 6.26 9.12
C ALA A 100 -14.30 5.72 7.69
N GLY A 101 -13.28 5.71 6.83
CA GLY A 101 -13.39 5.24 5.45
C GLY A 101 -13.33 3.71 5.27
N LEU A 102 -12.51 3.02 6.07
CA LEU A 102 -12.23 1.59 5.91
C LEU A 102 -12.95 0.69 6.94
N GLY A 103 -13.46 1.28 8.03
CA GLY A 103 -13.81 0.54 9.23
C GLY A 103 -12.58 -0.04 9.95
N ASP A 104 -12.77 -0.55 11.17
CA ASP A 104 -11.67 -1.05 12.00
C ASP A 104 -10.93 -2.24 11.38
N ALA A 105 -11.67 -3.15 10.73
CA ALA A 105 -11.08 -4.34 10.12
C ALA A 105 -10.29 -3.97 8.84
N GLY A 106 -10.84 -3.08 8.01
CA GLY A 106 -10.14 -2.57 6.83
C GLY A 106 -8.88 -1.78 7.21
N TYR A 107 -8.97 -0.91 8.21
CA TYR A 107 -7.83 -0.22 8.80
C TYR A 107 -6.72 -1.21 9.20
N ALA A 108 -7.06 -2.26 9.95
CA ALA A 108 -6.09 -3.23 10.44
C ALA A 108 -5.38 -3.97 9.29
N VAL A 109 -6.11 -4.31 8.23
CA VAL A 109 -5.56 -4.95 7.03
C VAL A 109 -4.60 -4.02 6.28
N ILE A 110 -5.00 -2.78 6.02
CA ILE A 110 -4.13 -1.81 5.32
C ILE A 110 -2.88 -1.51 6.15
N ALA A 111 -3.03 -1.32 7.47
CA ALA A 111 -1.91 -1.12 8.36
C ALA A 111 -0.95 -2.31 8.33
N TRP A 112 -1.48 -3.54 8.38
CA TRP A 112 -0.66 -4.75 8.29
C TRP A 112 0.08 -4.86 6.94
N ALA A 113 -0.59 -4.54 5.84
CA ALA A 113 0.02 -4.49 4.51
C ALA A 113 1.17 -3.48 4.45
N ALA A 114 0.94 -2.23 4.88
CA ALA A 114 1.93 -1.16 4.87
C ALA A 114 3.14 -1.47 5.76
N ILE A 115 2.93 -2.00 6.98
CA ILE A 115 4.00 -2.41 7.90
C ILE A 115 4.82 -3.56 7.29
N SER A 116 4.14 -4.57 6.73
CA SER A 116 4.81 -5.72 6.12
C SER A 116 5.63 -5.30 4.91
N MET A 117 5.09 -4.41 4.06
CA MET A 117 5.81 -3.89 2.90
C MET A 117 7.02 -3.05 3.32
N ASN A 118 6.89 -2.23 4.36
CA ASN A 118 8.03 -1.51 4.95
C ASN A 118 9.16 -2.45 5.39
N ALA A 119 8.84 -3.57 6.03
CA ALA A 119 9.82 -4.59 6.41
C ALA A 119 10.45 -5.26 5.19
N PHE A 120 9.65 -5.63 4.18
CA PHE A 120 10.14 -6.29 2.97
C PHE A 120 10.99 -5.35 2.10
N ASN A 121 10.64 -4.07 1.99
CA ASN A 121 11.47 -3.07 1.32
C ASN A 121 12.85 -3.02 1.96
N ARG A 122 12.93 -2.91 3.29
CA ARG A 122 14.20 -2.89 4.04
C ARG A 122 15.05 -4.13 3.78
N ILE A 123 14.44 -5.33 3.90
CA ILE A 123 15.12 -6.60 3.59
C ILE A 123 15.66 -6.61 2.16
N SER A 124 14.82 -6.19 1.20
CA SER A 124 15.15 -6.25 -0.21
C SER A 124 16.31 -5.32 -0.58
N ILE A 125 16.25 -4.08 -0.09
CA ILE A 125 17.27 -3.03 -0.28
C ILE A 125 18.60 -3.50 0.31
N THR A 126 18.63 -3.96 1.56
CA THR A 126 19.88 -4.38 2.22
C THR A 126 20.48 -5.66 1.64
N SER A 127 19.66 -6.47 0.96
CA SER A 127 20.11 -7.69 0.29
C SER A 127 20.52 -7.44 -1.17
N HIS A 128 20.37 -6.22 -1.68
CA HIS A 128 20.67 -5.85 -3.07
C HIS A 128 20.00 -6.77 -4.11
N HIS A 129 18.72 -7.10 -3.90
CA HIS A 129 17.98 -7.90 -4.88
C HIS A 129 17.97 -7.18 -6.25
N PRO A 130 18.43 -7.85 -7.32
CA PRO A 130 18.54 -7.22 -8.62
C PRO A 130 17.19 -7.14 -9.33
N VAL A 131 17.00 -6.08 -10.13
CA VAL A 131 15.99 -6.02 -11.19
C VAL A 131 16.73 -6.30 -12.49
N ARG A 132 16.26 -7.26 -13.29
CA ARG A 132 16.93 -7.71 -14.52
C ARG A 132 15.96 -7.82 -15.68
#